data_AF-A0A946IBG4-F1
#
_entry.id   AF-A0A946IBG4-F1
#
_cell.length_a   1.000
_cell.length_b   1.000
_cell.length_c   1.000
_cell.angle_alpha   90.00
_cell.angle_beta   90.00
_cell.angle_gamma   90.00
#
_symmetry.space_group_name_H-M   'P 1'
#
loop_
_entity.id
_entity.type
_entity.pdbx_description
1 polymer ?
#
loop_
_entity_poly.entity_id
_entity_poly.type
_entity_poly.pdbx_seq_one_letter_code
_entity_poly.pdbx_strand_id
1 'polypeptide(L)'
;MKMFPLMLLLLMGLGLKANADLSGPAVIVDGDTLSISGNKVSLHGVDAPEQDQTCRINGVIWSCGYKAAEAVREWTYTKEVRCVGNQKDQYGTLVAN
;
A
#
# COMPACT_ATOMS: atom_id res chain seq x y z
N MET A 1 9.74 5.29 -60.66
CA MET A 1 9.19 6.22 -59.65
C MET A 1 8.53 5.37 -58.57
N LYS A 2 9.25 5.05 -57.50
CA LYS A 2 8.80 4.12 -56.44
C LYS A 2 8.04 4.94 -55.39
N MET A 3 6.71 4.83 -55.42
CA MET A 3 5.81 5.37 -54.40
C MET A 3 5.48 4.21 -53.44
N PHE A 4 6.26 4.04 -52.38
CA PHE A 4 5.87 3.17 -51.26
C PHE A 4 5.31 4.07 -50.16
N PRO A 5 4.07 3.85 -49.69
CA PRO A 5 3.39 4.79 -48.83
C PRO A 5 4.06 4.84 -47.47
N LEU A 6 4.33 6.06 -47.04
CA LEU A 6 4.80 6.43 -45.72
C LEU A 6 3.66 6.24 -44.71
N MET A 7 3.32 4.99 -44.42
CA MET A 7 2.33 4.64 -43.38
C MET A 7 2.88 3.50 -42.55
N LEU A 8 4.07 3.71 -41.96
CA LEU A 8 4.51 2.88 -40.85
C LEU A 8 3.79 3.41 -39.60
N LEU A 9 2.67 2.74 -39.34
CA LEU A 9 1.79 2.87 -38.19
C LEU A 9 2.61 2.92 -36.89
N LEU A 10 2.82 4.12 -36.34
CA LEU A 10 3.40 4.31 -35.02
C LEU A 10 2.34 3.98 -33.95
N LEU A 11 2.06 2.68 -33.79
CA LEU A 11 1.42 2.16 -32.58
C LEU A 11 2.48 2.11 -31.46
N MET A 12 3.00 3.28 -31.06
CA MET A 12 3.65 3.40 -29.77
C MET A 12 2.57 3.19 -28.72
N GLY A 13 2.55 1.99 -28.14
CA GLY A 13 1.61 1.59 -27.13
C GLY A 13 1.52 2.62 -26.02
N LEU A 14 0.35 3.25 -25.89
CA LEU A 14 -0.06 3.90 -24.66
C LEU A 14 -0.16 2.80 -23.61
N GLY A 15 0.94 2.56 -22.90
CA GLY A 15 0.92 1.74 -21.71
C GLY A 15 -0.02 2.40 -20.70
N LEU A 16 -1.25 1.88 -20.58
CA LEU A 16 -2.14 2.24 -19.50
C LEU A 16 -1.43 1.88 -18.20
N LYS A 17 -1.00 2.88 -17.44
CA LYS A 17 -0.62 2.66 -16.05
C LYS A 17 -1.90 2.34 -15.29
N ALA A 18 -2.18 1.05 -15.13
CA ALA A 18 -3.21 0.59 -14.23
C ALA A 18 -2.80 1.02 -12.81
N ASN A 19 -3.63 1.85 -12.18
CA ASN A 19 -3.49 2.06 -10.74
C ASN A 19 -3.88 0.76 -10.06
N ALA A 20 -3.07 0.36 -9.07
CA ALA A 20 -3.32 -0.83 -8.27
C ALA A 20 -4.09 -0.46 -6.99
N ASP A 21 -4.86 0.64 -7.06
CA ASP A 21 -5.66 1.14 -5.96
C ASP A 21 -6.54 0.04 -5.37
N LEU A 22 -6.62 0.03 -4.04
CA LEU A 22 -7.46 -0.89 -3.29
C LEU A 22 -8.43 -0.09 -2.45
N SER A 23 -9.67 -0.57 -2.36
CA SER A 23 -10.69 0.04 -1.53
C SER A 23 -11.57 -1.01 -0.89
N GLY A 24 -12.01 -0.74 0.33
CA GLY A 24 -12.86 -1.64 1.10
C GLY A 24 -12.59 -1.57 2.60
N PRO A 25 -13.22 -2.46 3.38
CA PRO A 25 -12.86 -2.66 4.78
C PRO A 25 -11.40 -3.11 4.90
N ALA A 26 -10.65 -2.43 5.77
CA ALA A 26 -9.25 -2.78 6.03
C ALA A 26 -9.12 -3.65 7.30
N VAL A 27 -8.28 -4.67 7.21
CA VAL A 27 -7.76 -5.40 8.37
C VAL A 27 -6.36 -4.85 8.67
N ILE A 28 -6.18 -4.28 9.86
CA ILE A 28 -4.90 -3.69 10.28
C ILE A 28 -3.95 -4.79 10.78
N VAL A 29 -2.78 -4.90 10.15
CA VAL A 29 -1.73 -5.86 10.49
C VAL A 29 -0.82 -5.26 11.58
N ASP A 30 -0.30 -4.07 11.33
CA ASP A 30 0.55 -3.28 12.22
C ASP A 30 0.31 -1.77 11.95
N GLY A 31 1.21 -0.89 12.36
CA GLY A 31 1.01 0.57 12.23
C GLY A 31 1.20 1.15 10.83
N ASP A 32 1.75 0.39 9.88
CA ASP A 32 2.02 0.84 8.51
C ASP A 32 1.57 -0.16 7.43
N THR A 33 1.09 -1.33 7.83
CA THR A 33 0.64 -2.40 6.95
C THR A 33 -0.79 -2.80 7.26
N LEU A 34 -1.60 -2.89 6.20
CA LEU A 34 -3.00 -3.28 6.25
C LEU A 34 -3.36 -4.24 5.12
N SER A 35 -4.51 -4.89 5.22
CA SER A 35 -5.02 -5.82 4.23
C SER A 35 -6.42 -5.42 3.79
N ILE A 36 -6.63 -5.33 2.47
CA ILE A 36 -7.94 -5.06 1.87
C ILE A 36 -8.26 -6.22 0.92
N SER A 37 -9.37 -6.91 1.17
CA SER A 37 -9.79 -8.08 0.37
C SER A 37 -8.69 -9.13 0.21
N GLY A 38 -7.88 -9.35 1.25
CA GLY A 38 -6.77 -10.31 1.25
C GLY A 38 -5.48 -9.82 0.60
N ASN A 39 -5.45 -8.60 0.04
CA ASN A 39 -4.25 -8.01 -0.53
C ASN A 39 -3.56 -7.13 0.52
N LYS A 40 -2.27 -7.38 0.76
CA LYS A 40 -1.45 -6.53 1.62
C LYS A 40 -1.16 -5.18 0.97
N VAL A 41 -1.16 -4.15 1.80
CA VAL A 41 -0.83 -2.78 1.48
C VAL A 41 0.13 -2.25 2.55
N SER A 42 1.24 -1.66 2.15
CA SER A 42 2.16 -0.93 3.02
C SER A 42 2.10 0.57 2.70
N LEU A 43 2.14 1.39 3.74
CA LEU A 43 2.11 2.85 3.64
C LEU A 43 3.50 3.39 3.31
N HIS A 44 3.63 4.06 2.18
CA HIS A 44 4.88 4.59 1.70
C HIS A 44 5.44 5.66 2.64
N GLY A 45 6.69 5.47 3.07
CA GLY A 45 7.40 6.43 3.92
C GLY A 45 7.00 6.40 5.39
N VAL A 46 6.17 5.43 5.81
CA VAL A 46 5.86 5.14 7.20
C VAL A 46 6.60 3.87 7.60
N ASP A 47 7.21 3.87 8.78
CA ASP A 47 7.82 2.71 9.42
C ASP A 47 7.26 2.63 10.83
N ALA A 48 6.50 1.57 11.11
CA ALA A 48 5.87 1.33 12.39
C ALA A 48 6.41 0.05 13.04
N PRO A 49 6.46 -0.03 14.38
CA PRO A 49 6.82 -1.26 15.04
C PRO A 49 5.84 -2.38 14.68
N GLU A 50 6.38 -3.56 14.35
CA GLU A 50 5.60 -4.77 14.11
C GLU A 50 4.69 -5.06 15.31
N GLN A 51 3.51 -5.62 15.07
CA GLN A 51 2.45 -5.71 16.08
C GLN A 51 2.88 -6.31 17.43
N ASP A 52 3.77 -7.30 17.41
CA ASP A 52 4.27 -8.03 18.57
C ASP A 52 5.53 -7.39 19.21
N GLN A 53 6.07 -6.32 18.63
CA GLN A 53 7.21 -5.62 19.18
C GLN A 53 6.86 -4.82 20.44
N THR A 54 7.84 -4.80 21.34
CA THR A 54 7.81 -4.01 22.57
C THR A 54 8.94 -3.00 22.59
N CYS A 55 8.67 -1.84 23.16
CA CYS A 55 9.60 -0.75 23.34
C CYS A 55 9.86 -0.53 24.83
N ARG A 56 10.86 0.29 25.17
CA ARG A 56 11.11 0.73 26.54
C ARG A 56 11.04 2.25 26.63
N ILE A 57 10.24 2.76 27.56
CA ILE A 57 10.18 4.18 27.91
C ILE A 57 10.51 4.29 29.41
N ASN A 58 11.59 5.00 29.73
CA ASN A 58 12.07 5.17 31.12
C ASN A 58 12.22 3.84 31.88
N GLY A 59 12.72 2.80 31.20
CA GLY A 59 12.89 1.46 31.77
C GLY A 59 11.63 0.60 31.84
N VAL A 60 10.45 1.16 31.53
CA VAL A 60 9.17 0.44 31.52
C VAL A 60 8.93 -0.15 30.13
N ILE A 61 8.57 -1.44 30.07
CA ILE A 61 8.17 -2.11 28.84
C ILE A 61 6.81 -1.57 28.39
N TRP A 62 6.71 -1.20 27.13
CA TRP A 62 5.51 -0.67 26.50
C TRP A 62 5.23 -1.39 25.18
N SER A 63 3.99 -1.81 24.96
CA SER A 63 3.54 -2.54 23.77
C SER A 63 3.37 -1.61 22.56
N CYS A 64 4.47 -1.00 22.10
CA CYS A 64 4.45 0.02 21.05
C CYS A 64 3.86 -0.48 19.72
N GLY A 65 4.16 -1.71 19.29
CA GLY A 65 3.59 -2.29 18.08
C GLY A 65 2.08 -2.42 18.14
N TYR A 66 1.56 -3.00 19.23
CA TYR A 66 0.12 -3.06 19.48
C TYR A 66 -0.52 -1.67 19.49
N LYS A 67 0.11 -0.69 20.14
CA LYS A 67 -0.43 0.67 20.25
C LYS A 67 -0.45 1.41 18.91
N ALA A 68 0.56 1.22 18.06
CA ALA A 68 0.56 1.75 16.70
C ALA A 68 -0.57 1.14 15.87
N ALA A 69 -0.71 -0.19 15.89
CA ALA A 69 -1.79 -0.89 15.18
C ALA A 69 -3.19 -0.49 15.71
N GLU A 70 -3.34 -0.35 17.02
CA GLU A 70 -4.60 0.10 17.66
C GLU A 70 -5.01 1.51 17.19
N ALA A 71 -4.07 2.45 17.12
CA ALA A 71 -4.37 3.80 16.64
C ALA A 71 -4.91 3.82 15.20
N VAL A 72 -4.33 2.99 14.31
CA VAL A 72 -4.84 2.86 12.93
C VAL A 72 -6.22 2.20 12.93
N ARG A 73 -6.44 1.14 13.74
CA ARG A 73 -7.75 0.47 13.87
C ARG A 73 -8.84 1.44 14.29
N GLU A 74 -8.58 2.25 15.31
CA GLU A 74 -9.51 3.28 15.79
C GLU A 74 -9.79 4.31 14.69
N TRP A 75 -8.75 4.75 13.99
CA TRP A 75 -8.90 5.72 12.92
C TRP A 75 -9.74 5.18 11.76
N THR A 76 -9.60 3.90 11.40
CA THR A 76 -10.33 3.26 10.30
C THR A 76 -11.65 2.61 10.72
N TYR A 77 -12.01 2.65 12.00
CA TYR A 77 -13.19 1.94 12.51
C TYR A 77 -14.45 2.36 11.77
N THR A 78 -15.21 1.38 11.25
CA THR A 78 -16.43 1.54 10.44
C THR A 78 -16.27 2.32 9.11
N LYS A 79 -15.04 2.64 8.70
CA LYS A 79 -14.77 3.39 7.47
C LYS A 79 -14.35 2.44 6.35
N GLU A 80 -14.72 2.80 5.13
CA GLU A 80 -14.07 2.27 3.94
C GLU A 80 -12.71 2.94 3.78
N VAL A 81 -11.66 2.16 3.61
CA VAL A 81 -10.30 2.66 3.38
C VAL A 81 -10.03 2.59 1.89
N ARG A 82 -9.47 3.67 1.33
CA ARG A 82 -8.96 3.70 -0.04
C ARG A 82 -7.45 3.95 -0.02
N CYS A 83 -6.69 2.99 -0.52
CA CYS A 83 -5.25 3.07 -0.68
C CYS A 83 -4.91 3.33 -2.14
N VAL A 84 -4.11 4.38 -2.38
CA VAL A 84 -3.74 4.81 -3.74
C VAL A 84 -2.28 4.47 -4.01
N GLY A 85 -2.04 3.64 -5.02
CA GLY A 85 -0.70 3.15 -5.31
C GLY A 85 -0.56 2.61 -6.73
N ASN A 86 0.64 2.74 -7.28
CA ASN A 86 0.94 2.33 -8.65
C ASN A 86 2.08 1.30 -8.73
N GLN A 87 2.62 0.88 -7.59
CA GLN A 87 3.75 -0.03 -7.50
C GLN A 87 3.48 -1.12 -6.47
N LYS A 88 4.01 -2.30 -6.76
CA LYS A 88 4.10 -3.40 -5.81
C LYS A 88 5.56 -3.65 -5.48
N ASP A 89 5.83 -4.04 -4.24
CA ASP A 89 7.15 -4.53 -3.85
C ASP A 89 7.45 -5.92 -4.46
N GLN A 90 8.64 -6.46 -4.16
CA GLN A 90 9.06 -7.78 -4.61
C GLN A 90 8.20 -8.94 -4.08
N TYR A 91 7.37 -8.71 -3.06
CA TYR A 91 6.48 -9.70 -2.45
C TYR A 91 5.03 -9.56 -2.96
N GLY A 92 4.76 -8.60 -3.84
CA GLY A 92 3.44 -8.34 -4.40
C GLY A 92 2.53 -7.44 -3.53
N THR A 93 3.08 -6.84 -2.48
CA THR A 93 2.41 -5.88 -1.59
C THR A 93 2.23 -4.55 -2.32
N LEU A 94 1.04 -3.94 -2.27
CA LEU A 94 0.84 -2.59 -2.79
C LEU A 94 1.58 -1.58 -1.91
N VAL A 95 2.36 -0.68 -2.51
CA VAL A 95 2.95 0.47 -1.81
C VAL A 95 2.06 1.69 -2.05
N ALA A 96 1.31 2.10 -1.04
CA ALA A 96 0.28 3.15 -1.12
C ALA A 96 0.79 4.48 -0.56
N ASN A 97 0.31 5.60 -1.13
CA ASN A 97 0.65 6.97 -0.72
C ASN A 97 -0.48 7.65 0.06
#